data_AF-A0A851M6X7-F1
#
_entry.id   AF-A0A851M6X7-F1
#
_cell.length_a   1.000
_cell.length_b   1.000
_cell.length_c   1.000
_cell.angle_alpha   90.00
_cell.angle_beta   90.00
_cell.angle_gamma   90.00
#
_symmetry.space_group_name_H-M   'P 1'
#
loop_
_entity.id
_entity.type
_entity.pdbx_description
1 polymer ?
#
loop_
_entity_poly.entity_id
_entity_poly.type
_entity_poly.pdbx_seq_one_letter_code
_entity_poly.pdbx_strand_id
1 'polypeptide(L)' 'PCPQIAPPTLLLYVDAGKETMVKRLLKRGETSGRVDDNEETIKKRLETYYKATEPVIAFYKSRGIVRQVS' A
#
# COMPACT_ATOMS: atom_id res chain seq x y z
N PRO A 1 -15.46 26.10 10.91
CA PRO A 1 -14.09 26.07 10.36
C PRO A 1 -13.88 24.80 9.52
N CYS A 2 -13.64 24.93 8.22
CA CYS A 2 -13.27 23.78 7.38
C CYS A 2 -11.92 23.22 7.86
N PRO A 3 -11.79 21.90 8.08
CA PRO A 3 -10.50 21.31 8.40
C PRO A 3 -9.53 21.57 7.24
N GLN A 4 -8.43 22.25 7.55
CA GLN A 4 -7.35 22.47 6.60
C GLN A 4 -6.42 21.25 6.56
N ILE A 5 -5.96 20.89 5.37
CA ILE A 5 -4.96 19.84 5.20
C ILE A 5 -3.64 20.34 5.81
N ALA A 6 -3.04 19.54 6.69
CA ALA A 6 -1.80 19.86 7.39
C ALA A 6 -0.69 18.85 7.08
N PRO A 7 0.59 19.19 7.32
CA PRO A 7 1.70 18.26 7.16
C PRO A 7 1.54 17.02 8.07
N PRO A 8 1.84 15.81 7.59
CA PRO A 8 1.76 14.61 8.41
C PRO A 8 2.88 14.60 9.46
N THR A 9 2.54 14.20 10.69
CA THR A 9 3.52 13.98 11.77
C THR A 9 4.24 12.65 11.63
N LEU A 10 3.58 11.65 11.07
CA LEU A 10 4.07 10.28 10.97
C LEU A 10 3.52 9.64 9.69
N LEU A 11 4.36 8.89 8.97
CA LEU A 11 3.94 7.96 7.94
C LEU A 11 4.18 6.53 8.45
N LEU A 12 3.10 5.80 8.70
CA LEU A 12 3.17 4.39 9.06
C LEU A 12 3.27 3.55 7.78
N TYR A 13 4.43 2.94 7.56
CA TYR A 13 4.66 2.06 6.42
C TYR A 13 4.49 0.60 6.84
N VAL A 14 3.37 -0.02 6.45
CA VAL A 14 3.11 -1.45 6.67
C VAL A 14 3.69 -2.24 5.50
N ASP A 15 4.84 -2.84 5.73
CA ASP A 15 5.65 -3.52 4.72
C ASP A 15 5.36 -5.02 4.71
N ALA A 16 4.52 -5.46 3.78
CA ALA A 16 4.24 -6.88 3.59
C ALA A 16 4.94 -7.41 2.34
N GLY A 17 5.50 -8.61 2.41
CA GLY A 17 6.12 -9.26 1.25
C GLY A 17 5.12 -9.51 0.12
N LYS A 18 5.61 -9.49 -1.13
CA LYS A 18 4.82 -9.69 -2.36
C LYS A 18 3.94 -10.94 -2.30
N GLU A 19 4.52 -12.08 -1.93
CA GLU A 19 3.81 -13.36 -1.84
C GLU A 19 2.69 -13.32 -0.79
N THR A 20 2.97 -12.73 0.37
CA THR A 20 1.98 -12.52 1.44
C THR A 20 0.83 -11.65 0.96
N MET A 21 1.11 -10.57 0.22
CA MET A 21 0.08 -9.71 -0.35
C MET A 21 -0.77 -10.46 -1.37
N VAL A 22 -0.15 -11.15 -2.34
CA VAL A 22 -0.87 -11.93 -3.35
C VAL A 22 -1.79 -12.96 -2.69
N LYS A 23 -1.27 -13.76 -1.75
CA LYS A 23 -2.04 -14.79 -1.04
C LYS A 23 -3.24 -14.20 -0.30
N ARG A 24 -3.08 -13.06 0.38
CA ARG A 24 -4.16 -12.38 1.12
C ARG A 24 -5.22 -11.81 0.17
N LEU A 25 -4.80 -11.22 -0.95
CA LEU A 25 -5.70 -10.63 -1.93
C LEU A 25 -6.54 -11.70 -2.65
N LEU A 26 -5.94 -12.83 -3.04
CA LEU A 26 -6.65 -13.95 -3.65
C LEU A 26 -7.71 -14.54 -2.69
N LYS A 27 -7.31 -14.84 -1.44
CA LYS A 27 -8.25 -15.34 -0.41
C LYS A 27 -9.41 -14.38 -0.15
N ARG A 28 -9.17 -13.06 -0.29
CA ARG A 28 -10.23 -12.05 -0.17
C ARG A 28 -11.19 -12.10 -1.35
N GLY A 29 -10.71 -12.31 -2.58
CA GLY A 29 -11.55 -12.48 -3.76
C GLY A 29 -12.53 -13.65 -3.61
N GLU A 30 -12.07 -14.77 -3.06
CA GLU A 30 -12.88 -15.97 -2.80
C GLU A 30 -14.02 -15.74 -1.80
N THR A 31 -13.85 -14.83 -0.84
CA THR A 31 -14.75 -14.69 0.32
C THR A 31 -15.63 -13.45 0.28
N SER A 32 -15.27 -12.43 -0.49
CA SER A 32 -15.93 -11.10 -0.44
C SER A 32 -16.79 -10.75 -1.66
N GLY A 33 -16.86 -11.61 -2.67
CA GLY A 33 -17.60 -11.32 -3.92
C GLY A 33 -16.89 -10.30 -4.83
N ARG A 34 -15.61 -10.01 -4.57
CA ARG A 34 -14.82 -9.06 -5.34
C ARG A 34 -14.20 -9.70 -6.59
N VAL A 35 -14.86 -9.46 -7.72
CA VAL A 35 -14.47 -9.98 -9.05
C VAL A 35 -13.11 -9.46 -9.56
N ASP A 36 -12.62 -8.37 -8.99
CA ASP A 36 -11.37 -7.71 -9.35
C ASP A 36 -10.15 -8.22 -8.54
N ASP A 37 -10.34 -9.10 -7.54
CA ASP A 37 -9.26 -9.80 -6.85
C ASP A 37 -8.83 -11.07 -7.60
N ASN A 38 -8.55 -10.94 -8.90
CA ASN A 38 -7.96 -11.98 -9.74
C ASN A 38 -6.45 -11.77 -9.91
N GLU A 39 -5.73 -12.82 -10.31
CA GLU A 39 -4.26 -12.82 -10.38
C GLU A 39 -3.70 -11.69 -11.26
N GLU A 40 -4.30 -11.45 -12.42
CA GLU A 40 -3.86 -10.41 -13.35
C GLU A 40 -4.00 -9.00 -12.74
N THR A 41 -5.14 -8.74 -12.11
CA THR A 41 -5.42 -7.45 -11.47
C THR A 41 -4.53 -7.22 -10.25
N ILE A 42 -4.27 -8.27 -9.47
CA ILE A 42 -3.36 -8.22 -8.31
C ILE A 42 -1.93 -7.89 -8.76
N LYS A 43 -1.43 -8.52 -9.83
CA LYS A 43 -0.10 -8.21 -10.38
C LYS A 43 0.00 -6.74 -10.82
N LYS A 44 -0.97 -6.25 -11.60
CA LYS A 44 -1.02 -4.84 -12.04
C LYS A 44 -1.06 -3.86 -10.87
N ARG A 45 -1.82 -4.17 -9.81
CA ARG A 45 -1.88 -3.35 -8.59
C ARG A 45 -0.55 -3.28 -7.85
N LEU A 46 0.13 -4.41 -7.73
CA LEU A 46 1.44 -4.47 -7.08
C LEU A 46 2.49 -3.70 -7.89
N GLU A 47 2.52 -3.87 -9.21
CA GLU A 47 3.40 -3.09 -10.10
C GLU A 47 3.14 -1.57 -9.98
N THR A 48 1.87 -1.18 -9.98
CA THR A 48 1.47 0.23 -9.80
C THR A 48 1.90 0.75 -8.42
N TYR A 49 1.72 -0.05 -7.37
CA TYR A 49 2.17 0.28 -6.03
C TYR A 49 3.68 0.55 -5.99
N TYR A 50 4.50 -0.36 -6.52
CA TYR A 50 5.95 -0.18 -6.55
C TYR A 50 6.35 1.07 -7.35
N LYS A 51 5.77 1.27 -8.53
CA LYS A 51 6.08 2.41 -9.40
C LYS A 51 5.69 3.76 -8.81
N ALA A 52 4.52 3.86 -8.17
CA ALA A 52 3.96 5.14 -7.74
C ALA A 52 4.17 5.43 -6.25
N THR A 53 4.23 4.40 -5.40
CA THR A 53 4.23 4.55 -3.94
C THR A 53 5.63 4.48 -3.33
N GLU A 54 6.57 3.74 -3.93
CA GLU A 54 7.97 3.75 -3.47
C GLU A 54 8.59 5.16 -3.46
N PRO A 55 8.37 6.03 -4.48
CA PRO A 55 8.87 7.40 -4.45
C PRO A 55 8.29 8.22 -3.28
N VAL A 56 7.03 7.97 -2.91
CA VAL A 56 6.38 8.64 -1.77
C VAL A 56 7.03 8.22 -0.45
N ILE A 57 7.32 6.92 -0.29
CA ILE A 57 8.03 6.41 0.89
C ILE A 57 9.43 7.02 0.96
N ALA A 58 10.17 7.07 -0.15
CA ALA A 58 11.49 7.70 -0.20
C ALA A 58 11.45 9.19 0.19
N PHE A 59 10.46 9.93 -0.32
CA PHE A 59 10.26 11.34 -0.01
C PHE A 59 9.96 11.58 1.47
N TYR A 60 9.16 10.75 2.13
CA TYR A 60 8.91 10.89 3.56
C TYR A 60 10.02 10.29 4.44
N LYS A 61 10.79 9.32 3.94
CA LYS A 61 11.99 8.81 4.60
C LYS A 61 13.04 9.91 4.75
N SER A 62 13.25 10.74 3.71
CA SER A 62 14.17 11.88 3.81
C SER A 62 13.72 12.95 4.80
N ARG A 63 12.43 13.00 5.15
CA ARG A 63 11.87 13.86 6.20
C ARG A 63 11.98 13.26 7.62
N GLY A 64 12.42 12.01 7.75
CA GLY A 64 12.58 11.35 9.04
C GLY A 64 11.29 10.94 9.75
N ILE A 65 10.14 10.99 9.08
CA ILE A 65 8.83 10.71 9.71
C ILE A 65 8.25 9.32 9.38
N VAL A 66 9.02 8.45 8.72
CA VAL A 66 8.55 7.11 8.33
C VAL A 66 8.82 6.11 9.46
N ARG A 67 7.76 5.45 9.93
CA ARG A 67 7.85 4.28 10.80
C ARG A 67 7.44 3.05 10.03
N GLN A 68 8.38 2.15 9.79
CA GLN A 68 8.12 0.89 9.09
C GLN A 68 7.77 -0.22 10.10
N VAL A 69 6.77 -1.03 9.75
CA VAL A 69 6.35 -2.24 10.46
C VAL A 69 6.19 -3.34 9.41
N SER A 70 6.81 -4.50 9.63
CA SER A 70 6.81 -5.64 8.71
C SER A 70 6.17 -6.88 9.30
#